data_AF-A0A7S4LIJ5-F1
#
_entry.id   AF-A0A7S4LIJ5-F1
#
_cell.length_a   1.000
_cell.length_b   1.000
_cell.length_c   1.000
_cell.angle_alpha   90.00
_cell.angle_beta   90.00
_cell.angle_gamma   90.00
#
_symmetry.space_group_name_H-M   'P 1'
#
loop_
_entity.id
_entity.type
_entity.pdbx_description
1 polymer ?
#
loop_
_entity_poly.entity_id
_entity_poly.type
_entity_poly.pdbx_seq_one_letter_code
_entity_poly.pdbx_strand_id
1 'polypeptide(L)'
;AVGARKLTPYAPRDALERWMLRHTRRGLARAAPTHVSQLGAMYHIPSALVDGYLEHWAQSVRDSDATPFFMEEVRGDVFRLYLDLDLKWTSAGLFDLLPSGLLFLVLAHTRAFCSLWDRAPPVAVVTECQGPWSDERHRDAVYKSGFRVFFQGLFVDCALYKAYLQTLGATLEHAARRPERACAGQGWADICDMGAVSWDRGRLMGTVKR
;
A
#
# COMPACT_ATOMS: atom_id res chain seq x y z
N ALA A 1 -4.60 -1.20 -20.64
CA ALA A 1 -3.72 -1.42 -19.48
C ALA A 1 -3.41 -0.05 -18.90
N VAL A 2 -3.76 0.24 -17.64
CA VAL A 2 -3.70 1.59 -17.09
C VAL A 2 -2.27 1.90 -16.62
N GLY A 3 -1.60 2.88 -17.24
CA GLY A 3 -0.37 3.55 -16.79
C GLY A 3 0.81 2.64 -16.42
N ALA A 4 1.81 2.52 -17.30
CA ALA A 4 3.02 1.77 -17.00
C ALA A 4 4.07 2.67 -16.32
N ARG A 5 4.43 2.36 -15.06
CA ARG A 5 5.71 2.81 -14.50
C ARG A 5 6.81 2.25 -15.40
N LYS A 6 7.78 3.07 -15.84
CA LYS A 6 9.03 2.52 -16.39
C LYS A 6 9.69 1.75 -15.26
N LEU A 7 9.56 0.42 -15.27
CA LEU A 7 10.15 -0.45 -14.26
C LEU A 7 11.66 -0.43 -14.48
N THR A 8 12.38 0.38 -13.71
CA THR A 8 13.82 0.25 -13.58
C THR A 8 14.11 -1.13 -12.97
N PRO A 9 15.09 -1.89 -13.49
CA PRO A 9 15.51 -3.13 -12.85
C PRO A 9 15.81 -2.89 -11.36
N TYR A 10 15.06 -3.58 -10.50
CA TYR A 10 15.22 -3.50 -9.05
C TYR A 10 16.02 -4.71 -8.55
N ALA A 11 17.10 -4.45 -7.81
CA ALA A 11 17.88 -5.47 -7.13
C ALA A 11 17.70 -5.28 -5.62
N PRO A 12 17.07 -6.23 -4.89
CA PRO A 12 16.76 -6.05 -3.49
C PRO A 12 18.03 -5.97 -2.64
N ARG A 13 18.05 -4.94 -1.79
CA ARG A 13 19.09 -4.78 -0.77
C ARG A 13 18.74 -5.51 0.52
N ASP A 14 17.45 -5.77 0.75
CA ASP A 14 16.96 -6.47 1.92
C ASP A 14 17.31 -7.97 1.89
N ALA A 15 17.64 -8.53 3.06
CA ALA A 15 18.06 -9.92 3.20
C ALA A 15 16.93 -10.90 2.91
N LEU A 16 15.71 -10.61 3.37
CA LEU A 16 14.53 -11.42 3.14
C LEU A 16 14.09 -11.35 1.68
N GLU A 17 14.07 -10.18 1.04
CA GLU A 17 13.75 -10.09 -0.41
C GLU A 17 14.72 -10.89 -1.26
N ARG A 18 16.03 -10.81 -0.98
CA ARG A 18 17.03 -11.63 -1.65
C ARG A 18 16.81 -13.12 -1.41
N TRP A 19 16.37 -13.51 -0.22
CA TRP A 19 16.09 -14.89 0.11
C TRP A 19 14.83 -15.41 -0.60
N MET A 20 13.73 -14.66 -0.56
CA MET A 20 12.47 -15.03 -1.21
C MET A 20 12.64 -15.15 -2.72
N LEU A 21 13.38 -14.24 -3.35
CA LEU A 21 13.77 -14.31 -4.76
C LEU A 21 14.25 -15.70 -5.22
N ARG A 22 15.00 -16.39 -4.35
CA ARG A 22 15.57 -17.71 -4.63
C ARG A 22 14.60 -18.86 -4.37
N HIS A 23 13.63 -18.68 -3.47
CA HIS A 23 12.82 -19.76 -2.91
C HIS A 23 11.32 -19.65 -3.21
N THR A 24 10.86 -18.53 -3.77
CA THR A 24 9.47 -18.34 -4.21
C THR A 24 9.12 -19.38 -5.27
N ARG A 25 8.01 -20.09 -5.05
CA ARG A 25 7.36 -20.91 -6.08
C ARG A 25 6.82 -19.99 -7.19
N ARG A 26 7.59 -19.86 -8.28
CA ARG A 26 7.25 -18.96 -9.41
C ARG A 26 5.85 -19.18 -9.99
N GLY A 27 5.34 -20.41 -9.97
CA GLY A 27 3.97 -20.72 -10.43
C GLY A 27 2.85 -20.14 -9.55
N LEU A 28 3.16 -19.75 -8.31
CA LEU A 28 2.25 -19.04 -7.41
C LEU A 28 2.40 -17.51 -7.52
N ALA A 29 3.47 -17.04 -8.16
CA ALA A 29 3.73 -15.62 -8.35
C ALA A 29 2.78 -15.04 -9.42
N ARG A 30 2.19 -13.87 -9.15
CA ARG A 30 1.35 -13.20 -10.14
C ARG A 30 2.19 -12.85 -11.36
N ALA A 31 1.64 -13.08 -12.56
CA ALA A 31 2.31 -12.81 -13.83
C ALA A 31 2.63 -11.32 -14.09
N ALA A 32 2.04 -10.41 -13.31
CA ALA A 32 2.25 -8.96 -13.43
C ALA A 32 2.46 -8.33 -12.03
N PRO A 33 3.68 -8.39 -11.46
CA PRO A 33 3.97 -7.68 -10.22
C PRO A 33 3.84 -6.17 -10.47
N THR A 34 3.09 -5.48 -9.62
CA THR A 34 2.65 -4.12 -9.94
C THR A 34 3.62 -3.02 -9.57
N HIS A 35 4.59 -3.28 -8.68
CA HIS A 35 5.75 -2.44 -8.39
C HIS A 35 6.78 -3.26 -7.63
N VAL A 36 8.08 -3.16 -7.96
CA VAL A 36 9.32 -3.43 -7.18
C VAL A 36 9.47 -4.78 -6.42
N SER A 37 8.40 -5.49 -6.08
CA SER A 37 8.42 -6.82 -5.48
C SER A 37 8.74 -7.85 -6.55
N GLN A 38 9.90 -8.48 -6.38
CA GLN A 38 10.22 -9.68 -7.12
C GLN A 38 9.52 -10.86 -6.44
N LEU A 39 8.32 -11.15 -6.93
CA LEU A 39 7.62 -12.43 -6.74
C LEU A 39 7.43 -12.84 -5.27
N GLY A 40 6.36 -12.36 -4.65
CA GLY A 40 5.69 -13.03 -3.52
C GLY A 40 6.06 -12.62 -2.09
N ALA A 41 5.38 -13.28 -1.16
CA ALA A 41 5.54 -13.26 0.30
C ALA A 41 5.48 -14.69 0.88
N MET A 42 5.31 -14.84 2.20
CA MET A 42 5.22 -16.11 2.91
C MET A 42 4.38 -17.19 2.19
N TYR A 43 3.23 -16.84 1.60
CA TYR A 43 2.35 -17.83 0.94
C TYR A 43 2.91 -18.40 -0.38
N HIS A 44 4.00 -17.85 -0.91
CA HIS A 44 4.76 -18.42 -2.05
C HIS A 44 5.90 -19.33 -1.59
N ILE A 45 6.21 -19.34 -0.29
CA ILE A 45 7.31 -20.10 0.28
C ILE A 45 6.82 -21.53 0.58
N PRO A 46 7.51 -22.57 0.11
CA PRO A 46 7.23 -23.95 0.50
C PRO A 46 7.18 -24.09 2.02
N SER A 47 6.21 -24.84 2.57
CA SER A 47 6.06 -25.03 4.02
C SER A 47 7.34 -25.53 4.70
N ALA A 48 8.14 -26.34 4.00
CA ALA A 48 9.43 -26.84 4.48
C ALA A 48 10.52 -25.76 4.65
N LEU A 49 10.29 -24.54 4.14
CA LEU A 49 11.22 -23.40 4.21
C LEU A 49 10.70 -22.26 5.10
N VAL A 50 9.62 -22.48 5.85
CA VAL A 50 9.00 -21.46 6.70
C VAL A 50 9.96 -20.96 7.79
N ASP A 51 10.74 -21.84 8.41
CA ASP A 51 11.68 -21.42 9.46
C ASP A 51 12.75 -20.47 8.90
N GLY A 52 13.31 -20.79 7.73
CA GLY A 52 14.25 -19.92 7.03
C GLY A 52 13.64 -18.58 6.62
N TYR A 53 12.36 -18.55 6.25
CA TYR A 53 11.62 -17.31 5.99
C TYR A 53 11.50 -16.46 7.28
N LEU A 54 11.14 -17.08 8.41
CA LEU A 54 10.98 -16.37 9.69
C LEU A 54 12.29 -15.80 10.22
N GLU A 55 13.41 -16.51 10.05
CA GLU A 55 14.75 -16.02 10.40
C GLU A 55 15.11 -14.75 9.60
N HIS A 56 14.89 -14.77 8.30
CA HIS A 56 15.19 -13.62 7.43
C HIS A 56 14.23 -12.46 7.69
N TRP A 57 12.95 -12.75 7.98
CA TRP A 57 11.99 -11.74 8.41
C TRP A 57 12.44 -11.03 9.68
N ALA A 58 12.88 -11.77 10.69
CA ALA A 58 13.41 -11.19 11.93
C ALA A 58 14.65 -10.33 11.68
N GLN A 59 15.50 -10.69 10.71
CA GLN A 59 16.65 -9.89 10.31
C GLN A 59 16.23 -8.58 9.61
N SER A 60 15.38 -8.67 8.58
CA SER A 60 14.81 -7.50 7.90
C SER A 60 14.06 -6.58 8.86
N VAL A 61 13.49 -7.15 9.94
CA VAL A 61 12.85 -6.35 10.97
C VAL A 61 13.86 -5.51 11.76
N ARG A 62 15.02 -6.06 12.08
CA ARG A 62 16.12 -5.38 12.80
C ARG A 62 16.81 -4.32 11.95
N ASP A 63 16.89 -4.54 10.64
CA ASP A 63 17.62 -3.67 9.69
C ASP A 63 16.73 -2.59 9.07
N SER A 64 15.49 -2.45 9.55
CA SER A 64 14.39 -1.73 8.88
C SER A 64 14.60 -0.25 8.65
N ASP A 65 15.52 0.34 9.39
CA ASP A 65 15.80 1.78 9.33
C ASP A 65 16.89 2.07 8.29
N ALA A 66 17.67 1.05 7.91
CA ALA A 66 18.79 1.16 6.97
C ALA A 66 18.45 0.65 5.56
N THR A 67 17.50 -0.29 5.44
CA THR A 67 17.22 -0.98 4.18
C THR A 67 15.73 -1.02 3.86
N PRO A 68 15.30 -0.40 2.74
CA PRO A 68 13.94 -0.55 2.23
C PRO A 68 13.65 -2.01 1.93
N PHE A 69 12.47 -2.47 2.35
CA PHE A 69 12.00 -3.84 2.19
C PHE A 69 10.63 -3.86 1.51
N PHE A 70 10.41 -4.75 0.53
CA PHE A 70 9.19 -4.86 -0.27
C PHE A 70 8.62 -6.30 -0.32
N MET A 71 7.39 -6.51 0.14
CA MET A 71 6.77 -7.85 0.19
C MET A 71 5.31 -7.92 -0.27
N GLU A 72 4.91 -8.90 -1.08
CA GLU A 72 3.55 -9.01 -1.63
C GLU A 72 2.57 -9.70 -0.64
N GLU A 73 1.69 -9.02 0.11
CA GLU A 73 0.70 -9.72 0.97
C GLU A 73 -0.62 -10.00 0.25
N VAL A 74 -1.03 -11.28 0.10
CA VAL A 74 -2.37 -11.69 -0.39
C VAL A 74 -3.37 -11.58 0.75
N ARG A 75 -4.52 -10.95 0.46
CA ARG A 75 -5.67 -10.94 1.35
C ARG A 75 -6.18 -12.38 1.50
N GLY A 76 -6.02 -12.95 2.69
CA GLY A 76 -6.75 -14.15 3.10
C GLY A 76 -8.16 -13.80 3.58
N ASP A 77 -8.82 -14.74 4.28
CA ASP A 77 -10.16 -14.53 4.84
C ASP A 77 -10.22 -13.34 5.81
N VAL A 78 -9.12 -13.12 6.54
CA VAL A 78 -8.89 -11.96 7.41
C VAL A 78 -7.52 -11.39 7.08
N PHE A 79 -7.43 -10.07 6.96
CA PHE A 79 -6.20 -9.35 6.64
C PHE A 79 -6.11 -8.04 7.40
N ARG A 80 -4.89 -7.49 7.48
CA ARG A 80 -4.67 -6.21 8.14
C ARG A 80 -5.32 -5.08 7.34
N LEU A 81 -6.03 -4.18 8.02
CA LEU A 81 -6.60 -3.01 7.38
C LEU A 81 -5.48 -2.13 6.81
N TYR A 82 -5.60 -1.76 5.54
CA TYR A 82 -4.70 -0.81 4.90
C TYR A 82 -5.41 0.04 3.86
N LEU A 83 -4.83 1.21 3.56
CA LEU A 83 -5.28 2.14 2.53
C LEU A 83 -4.18 2.42 1.54
N ASP A 84 -4.53 2.51 0.26
CA ASP A 84 -3.66 2.98 -0.81
C ASP A 84 -4.14 4.36 -1.26
N LEU A 85 -3.27 5.36 -1.18
CA LEU A 85 -3.53 6.76 -1.55
C LEU A 85 -2.62 7.12 -2.73
N ASP A 86 -3.19 7.18 -3.92
CA ASP A 86 -2.53 7.43 -5.18
C ASP A 86 -2.84 8.84 -5.70
N LEU A 87 -1.99 9.80 -5.36
CA LEU A 87 -2.15 11.19 -5.80
C LEU A 87 -1.36 11.43 -7.07
N LYS A 88 -2.01 11.97 -8.12
CA LYS A 88 -1.40 12.20 -9.43
C LYS A 88 -1.35 13.70 -9.68
N TRP A 89 -0.20 14.19 -10.11
CA TRP A 89 0.09 15.62 -10.17
C TRP A 89 0.40 16.10 -11.57
N THR A 90 -0.07 17.31 -11.87
CA THR A 90 0.25 18.05 -13.10
C THR A 90 1.63 18.70 -13.07
N SER A 91 2.32 18.67 -11.94
CA SER A 91 3.68 19.19 -11.77
C SER A 91 4.52 18.25 -10.91
N ALA A 92 5.84 18.22 -11.15
CA ALA A 92 6.76 17.46 -10.34
C ALA A 92 6.89 18.05 -8.93
N GLY A 93 6.95 17.19 -7.92
CA GLY A 93 7.16 17.62 -6.54
C GLY A 93 6.74 16.56 -5.54
N LEU A 94 7.35 16.61 -4.36
CA LEU A 94 6.95 15.78 -3.25
C LEU A 94 5.62 16.31 -2.68
N PHE A 95 4.75 15.38 -2.31
CA PHE A 95 3.58 15.65 -1.48
C PHE A 95 3.91 15.25 -0.07
N ASP A 96 3.64 16.14 0.89
CA ASP A 96 3.74 15.81 2.29
C ASP A 96 2.35 15.47 2.83
N LEU A 97 2.18 14.21 3.22
CA LEU A 97 0.91 13.68 3.69
C LEU A 97 0.49 14.32 5.04
N LEU A 98 1.43 14.71 5.89
CA LEU A 98 1.13 15.21 7.24
C LEU A 98 0.51 16.63 7.22
N PRO A 99 1.15 17.66 6.64
CA PRO A 99 0.57 19.00 6.54
C PRO A 99 -0.71 19.07 5.71
N SER A 100 -0.93 18.09 4.82
CA SER A 100 -2.12 18.07 3.96
C SER A 100 -3.44 17.90 4.72
N GLY A 101 -3.40 17.44 5.98
CA GLY A 101 -4.61 17.10 6.74
C GLY A 101 -5.23 15.75 6.35
N LEU A 102 -4.85 15.16 5.21
CA LEU A 102 -5.46 13.93 4.69
C LEU A 102 -5.28 12.75 5.63
N LEU A 103 -4.06 12.53 6.16
CA LEU A 103 -3.82 11.45 7.12
C LEU A 103 -4.64 11.65 8.40
N PHE A 104 -4.80 12.88 8.88
CA PHE A 104 -5.60 13.15 10.07
C PHE A 104 -7.08 12.83 9.84
N LEU A 105 -7.63 13.15 8.66
CA LEU A 105 -9.00 12.77 8.30
C LEU A 105 -9.15 11.24 8.24
N VAL A 106 -8.18 10.54 7.63
CA VAL A 106 -8.15 9.08 7.58
C VAL A 106 -8.09 8.46 8.98
N LEU A 107 -7.22 8.96 9.86
CA LEU A 107 -7.08 8.47 11.23
C LEU A 107 -8.34 8.75 12.06
N ALA A 108 -8.93 9.93 11.94
CA ALA A 108 -10.16 10.30 12.63
C ALA A 108 -11.34 9.42 12.18
N HIS A 109 -11.49 9.24 10.86
CA HIS A 109 -12.49 8.33 10.30
C HIS A 109 -12.28 6.90 10.83
N THR A 110 -11.05 6.40 10.79
CA THR A 110 -10.73 5.04 11.25
C THR A 110 -11.03 4.86 12.73
N ARG A 111 -10.73 5.87 13.56
CA ARG A 111 -11.06 5.85 14.99
C ARG A 111 -12.58 5.78 15.20
N ALA A 112 -13.35 6.59 14.48
CA ALA A 112 -14.81 6.57 14.57
C ALA A 112 -15.37 5.21 14.11
N PHE A 113 -14.89 4.69 12.99
CA PHE A 113 -15.27 3.37 12.48
C PHE A 113 -14.94 2.25 13.47
N CYS A 114 -13.78 2.31 14.13
CA CYS A 114 -13.36 1.31 15.12
C CYS A 114 -14.04 1.47 16.49
N SER A 115 -14.50 2.66 16.85
CA SER A 115 -15.26 2.87 18.10
C SER A 115 -16.58 2.11 18.10
N LEU A 116 -17.11 1.75 16.93
CA LEU A 116 -18.22 0.81 16.79
C LEU A 116 -17.86 -0.60 17.28
N TRP A 117 -16.57 -0.92 17.46
CA TRP A 117 -16.03 -2.25 17.74
C TRP A 117 -15.25 -2.34 19.05
N ASP A 118 -15.34 -1.32 19.92
CA ASP A 118 -14.70 -1.27 21.25
C ASP A 118 -13.18 -1.57 21.23
N ARG A 119 -12.47 -1.05 20.23
CA ARG A 119 -11.01 -1.24 20.06
C ARG A 119 -10.19 -0.02 20.49
N ALA A 120 -8.96 -0.28 20.90
CA ALA A 120 -7.96 0.75 21.19
C ALA A 120 -7.73 1.70 19.99
N PRO A 121 -7.20 2.92 20.22
CA PRO A 121 -6.94 3.88 19.14
C PRO A 121 -6.09 3.28 18.01
N PRO A 122 -6.40 3.58 16.73
CA PRO A 122 -5.67 3.02 15.61
C PRO A 122 -4.22 3.54 15.59
N VAL A 123 -3.26 2.61 15.61
CA VAL A 123 -1.85 2.90 15.31
C VAL A 123 -1.60 2.59 13.84
N ALA A 124 -1.11 3.60 13.09
CA ALA A 124 -0.86 3.48 11.67
C ALA A 124 0.62 3.65 11.33
N VAL A 125 1.11 2.86 10.37
CA VAL A 125 2.42 3.00 9.73
C VAL A 125 2.19 3.47 8.30
N VAL A 126 2.91 4.52 7.88
CA VAL A 126 2.80 5.06 6.53
C VAL A 126 4.06 4.73 5.75
N THR A 127 3.88 4.17 4.56
CA THR A 127 4.96 3.99 3.58
C THR A 127 4.69 4.84 2.36
N GLU A 128 5.72 5.43 1.77
CA GLU A 128 5.56 6.35 0.64
C GLU A 128 6.44 5.97 -0.56
N CYS A 129 5.95 6.28 -1.76
CA CYS A 129 6.69 6.19 -2.99
C CYS A 129 6.30 7.37 -3.88
N GLN A 130 7.27 8.22 -4.21
CA GLN A 130 7.03 9.44 -4.97
C GLN A 130 7.94 9.49 -6.19
N GLY A 131 7.42 9.90 -7.35
CA GLY A 131 8.26 9.99 -8.55
C GLY A 131 7.52 10.33 -9.84
N PRO A 132 8.27 10.46 -10.95
CA PRO A 132 7.71 10.66 -12.28
C PRO A 132 6.70 9.58 -12.64
N TRP A 133 5.60 9.98 -13.28
CA TRP A 133 4.50 9.09 -13.65
C TRP A 133 3.93 9.46 -15.03
N SER A 134 3.33 8.49 -15.69
CA SER A 134 2.55 8.69 -16.91
C SER A 134 1.30 7.82 -16.84
N ASP A 135 0.14 8.43 -17.05
CA ASP A 135 -1.16 7.79 -16.91
C ASP A 135 -1.99 7.96 -18.19
N GLU A 136 -2.56 6.88 -18.71
CA GLU A 136 -3.43 6.95 -19.89
C GLU A 136 -4.78 7.62 -19.59
N ARG A 137 -5.26 7.49 -18.35
CA ARG A 137 -6.53 8.03 -17.85
C ARG A 137 -6.40 9.48 -17.40
N HIS A 138 -5.27 9.86 -16.81
CA HIS A 138 -4.94 11.23 -16.44
C HIS A 138 -3.70 11.70 -17.20
N ARG A 139 -3.89 12.06 -18.48
CA ARG A 139 -2.78 12.33 -19.40
C ARG A 139 -1.93 13.56 -19.01
N ASP A 140 -2.48 14.43 -18.19
CA ASP A 140 -1.80 15.57 -17.57
C ASP A 140 -0.95 15.20 -16.35
N ALA A 141 -1.02 13.94 -15.88
CA ALA A 141 -0.18 13.45 -14.79
C ALA A 141 1.28 13.29 -15.25
N VAL A 142 2.17 14.04 -14.60
CA VAL A 142 3.63 13.97 -14.81
C VAL A 142 4.38 13.42 -13.59
N TYR A 143 3.71 13.36 -12.45
CA TYR A 143 4.27 12.88 -11.18
C TYR A 143 3.19 12.18 -10.36
N LYS A 144 3.60 11.26 -9.47
CA LYS A 144 2.71 10.55 -8.56
C LYS A 144 3.32 10.48 -7.17
N SER A 145 2.50 10.71 -6.16
CA SER A 145 2.80 10.41 -4.75
C SER A 145 1.85 9.30 -4.29
N GLY A 146 2.40 8.11 -4.09
CA GLY A 146 1.70 6.96 -3.52
C GLY A 146 2.00 6.83 -2.04
N PHE A 147 0.96 6.72 -1.22
CA PHE A 147 1.08 6.44 0.21
C PHE A 147 0.28 5.21 0.56
N ARG A 148 0.84 4.39 1.45
CA ARG A 148 0.14 3.28 2.03
C ARG A 148 0.06 3.44 3.53
N VAL A 149 -1.15 3.35 4.07
CA VAL A 149 -1.42 3.49 5.50
C VAL A 149 -1.82 2.12 6.03
N PHE A 150 -1.00 1.53 6.90
CA PHE A 150 -1.23 0.23 7.52
C PHE A 150 -1.64 0.39 8.97
N PHE A 151 -2.76 -0.20 9.37
CA PHE A 151 -3.23 -0.13 10.75
C PHE A 151 -2.82 -1.38 11.53
N GLN A 152 -1.82 -1.26 12.41
CA GLN A 152 -1.10 -2.40 13.01
C GLN A 152 -2.00 -3.37 13.79
N GLY A 153 -3.02 -2.85 14.49
CA GLY A 153 -3.92 -3.64 15.34
C GLY A 153 -5.30 -3.91 14.75
N LEU A 154 -5.52 -3.55 13.48
CA LEU A 154 -6.84 -3.67 12.84
C LEU A 154 -6.81 -4.75 11.77
N PHE A 155 -7.65 -5.76 11.98
CA PHE A 155 -7.85 -6.86 11.05
C PHE A 155 -9.31 -6.86 10.62
N VAL A 156 -9.52 -7.05 9.32
CA VAL A 156 -10.82 -6.99 8.65
C VAL A 156 -10.93 -8.15 7.67
N ASP A 157 -12.15 -8.57 7.40
CA ASP A 157 -12.46 -9.41 6.25
C ASP A 157 -12.83 -8.53 5.03
N CYS A 158 -13.13 -9.16 3.89
CA CYS A 158 -13.52 -8.45 2.68
C CYS A 158 -14.80 -7.61 2.84
N ALA A 159 -15.76 -8.05 3.65
CA ALA A 159 -17.03 -7.34 3.83
C ALA A 159 -16.83 -6.07 4.66
N LEU A 160 -16.09 -6.17 5.78
CA LEU A 160 -15.73 -5.06 6.64
C LEU A 160 -14.82 -4.06 5.92
N TYR A 161 -13.86 -4.56 5.13
CA TYR A 161 -12.99 -3.70 4.34
C TYR A 161 -13.78 -2.89 3.30
N LYS A 162 -14.75 -3.53 2.63
CA LYS A 162 -15.63 -2.84 1.69
C LYS A 162 -16.47 -1.77 2.38
N ALA A 163 -17.08 -2.07 3.52
CA ALA A 163 -17.85 -1.11 4.29
C ALA A 163 -16.98 0.08 4.72
N TYR A 164 -15.78 -0.20 5.23
CA TYR A 164 -14.80 0.82 5.63
C TYR A 164 -14.44 1.75 4.46
N LEU A 165 -14.07 1.19 3.30
CA LEU A 165 -13.73 2.01 2.14
C LEU A 165 -14.92 2.88 1.75
N GLN A 166 -16.12 2.31 1.63
CA GLN A 166 -17.32 3.08 1.28
C GLN A 166 -17.56 4.28 2.20
N THR A 167 -17.48 4.11 3.51
CA THR A 167 -17.67 5.20 4.47
C THR A 167 -16.54 6.21 4.45
N LEU A 168 -15.30 5.76 4.22
CA LEU A 168 -14.15 6.64 4.09
C LEU A 168 -14.26 7.52 2.84
N GLY A 169 -14.69 6.96 1.70
CA GLY A 169 -14.90 7.71 0.46
C GLY A 169 -15.87 8.86 0.65
N ALA A 170 -17.03 8.58 1.25
CA ALA A 170 -18.02 9.62 1.56
C ALA A 170 -17.46 10.69 2.51
N THR A 171 -16.65 10.30 3.49
CA THR A 171 -15.99 11.23 4.41
C THR A 171 -15.01 12.14 3.67
N LEU A 172 -14.17 11.58 2.79
CA LEU A 172 -13.19 12.35 2.03
C LEU A 172 -13.86 13.29 1.02
N GLU A 173 -14.91 12.84 0.33
CA GLU A 173 -15.69 13.68 -0.58
C GLU A 173 -16.32 14.89 0.11
N HIS A 174 -16.76 14.72 1.36
CA HIS A 174 -17.39 15.80 2.13
C HIS A 174 -16.38 16.73 2.82
N ALA A 175 -15.33 16.17 3.42
CA ALA A 175 -14.48 16.90 4.37
C ALA A 175 -13.11 17.29 3.81
N ALA A 176 -12.59 16.58 2.80
CA ALA A 176 -11.25 16.82 2.29
C ALA A 176 -11.28 17.78 1.11
N ARG A 177 -10.57 18.90 1.24
CA ARG A 177 -10.29 19.76 0.08
C ARG A 177 -9.41 18.99 -0.89
N ARG A 178 -9.77 19.03 -2.16
CA ARG A 178 -8.98 18.41 -3.21
C ARG A 178 -7.63 19.14 -3.31
N PRO A 179 -6.50 18.41 -3.37
CA PRO A 179 -5.20 19.05 -3.55
C PRO A 179 -5.15 19.89 -4.84
N GLU A 180 -4.61 21.10 -4.77
CA GLU A 180 -4.62 22.07 -5.89
C GLU A 180 -3.91 21.56 -7.15
N ARG A 181 -2.93 20.66 -6.99
CA ARG A 181 -2.13 20.11 -8.08
C ARG A 181 -2.70 18.81 -8.68
N ALA A 182 -3.85 18.35 -8.20
CA ALA A 182 -4.45 17.11 -8.65
C ALA A 182 -4.82 17.19 -10.14
N CYS A 183 -4.59 16.10 -10.87
CA CYS A 183 -4.89 16.02 -12.31
C CYS A 183 -6.39 16.25 -12.60
N ALA A 184 -6.73 16.75 -13.78
CA ALA A 184 -8.13 16.91 -14.16
C ALA A 184 -8.91 15.58 -14.05
N GLY A 185 -10.11 15.63 -13.48
CA GLY A 185 -10.99 14.47 -13.32
C GLY A 185 -10.54 13.40 -12.30
N GLN A 186 -9.42 13.57 -11.59
CA GLN A 186 -9.01 12.65 -10.51
C GLN A 186 -9.91 12.80 -9.26
N GLY A 187 -10.90 11.93 -9.10
CA GLY A 187 -11.78 11.92 -7.93
C GLY A 187 -11.17 11.24 -6.70
N TRP A 188 -11.86 11.31 -5.56
CA TRP A 188 -11.42 10.59 -4.34
C TRP A 188 -11.40 9.07 -4.52
N ALA A 189 -12.26 8.52 -5.37
CA ALA A 189 -12.23 7.11 -5.75
C ALA A 189 -11.02 6.72 -6.63
N ASP A 190 -10.34 7.71 -7.24
CA ASP A 190 -9.08 7.50 -7.96
C ASP A 190 -7.86 7.70 -7.03
N ILE A 191 -8.03 8.50 -5.97
CA ILE A 191 -6.98 8.77 -4.97
C ILE A 191 -6.94 7.63 -3.97
N CYS A 192 -8.04 7.32 -3.30
CA CYS A 192 -8.16 6.12 -2.50
C CYS A 192 -8.54 4.98 -3.44
N ASP A 193 -7.76 3.90 -3.56
CA ASP A 193 -8.10 2.78 -4.47
C ASP A 193 -9.35 2.02 -3.97
N MET A 194 -10.53 2.61 -4.16
CA MET A 194 -11.82 2.06 -3.72
C MET A 194 -12.18 0.78 -4.48
N GLY A 195 -11.61 0.61 -5.67
CA GLY A 195 -11.72 -0.62 -6.48
C GLY A 195 -10.88 -1.77 -5.93
N ALA A 196 -10.06 -1.54 -4.90
CA ALA A 196 -9.22 -2.57 -4.33
C ALA A 196 -10.03 -3.75 -3.78
N VAL A 197 -11.30 -3.58 -3.39
CA VAL A 197 -12.21 -4.65 -2.94
C VAL A 197 -12.49 -5.71 -4.01
N SER A 198 -12.34 -5.38 -5.29
CA SER A 198 -12.71 -6.25 -6.42
C SER A 198 -11.60 -7.20 -6.85
N TRP A 199 -10.46 -7.21 -6.14
CA TRP A 199 -9.29 -7.98 -6.53
C TRP A 199 -8.67 -8.67 -5.32
N ASP A 200 -8.34 -9.96 -5.45
CA ASP A 200 -7.36 -10.64 -4.61
C ASP A 200 -5.99 -10.01 -4.87
N ARG A 201 -5.74 -8.86 -4.24
CA ARG A 201 -4.49 -8.12 -4.39
C ARG A 201 -3.54 -8.53 -3.28
N GLY A 202 -2.63 -9.42 -3.66
CA GLY A 202 -1.26 -9.47 -3.17
C GLY A 202 -0.55 -8.13 -3.35
N ARG A 203 -0.31 -7.27 -2.33
CA ARG A 203 0.52 -6.05 -2.53
C ARG A 203 1.27 -5.49 -1.30
N LEU A 204 2.60 -5.42 -1.46
CA LEU A 204 3.65 -4.52 -0.91
C LEU A 204 3.54 -4.03 0.55
N MET A 205 4.21 -4.71 1.47
CA MET A 205 4.80 -4.07 2.66
C MET A 205 6.12 -3.44 2.25
N GLY A 206 6.17 -2.11 2.17
CA GLY A 206 7.29 -1.31 1.66
C GLY A 206 7.85 -0.36 2.72
N THR A 207 8.45 -0.81 3.83
CA THR A 207 8.72 0.09 4.98
C THR A 207 10.00 0.93 4.84
N VAL A 208 9.91 2.22 5.15
CA VAL A 208 10.79 2.85 6.14
C VAL A 208 10.03 2.67 7.46
N LYS A 209 10.61 1.98 8.44
CA LYS A 209 10.00 1.93 9.77
C LYS A 209 10.37 3.21 10.50
N ARG A 210 9.36 3.93 10.97
CA ARG A 210 9.48 4.96 11.98
C ARG A 210 8.53 4.60 13.10
#